data_AF-A6QY59-F1
#
_entry.id   AF-A6QY59-F1
#
_cell.length_a   1.000
_cell.length_b   1.000
_cell.length_c   1.000
_cell.angle_alpha   90.00
_cell.angle_beta   90.00
_cell.angle_gamma   90.00
#
_symmetry.space_group_name_H-M   'P 1'
#
loop_
_entity.id
_entity.type
_entity.pdbx_description
1 polymer ?
#
loop_
_entity_poly.entity_id
_entity_poly.type
_entity_poly.pdbx_seq_one_letter_code
_entity_poly.pdbx_strand_id
1 'polypeptide(L)'
;MSSVCPIIRGDADIPYEEDFYDGAHTAQLDHRVRSELNSYIVPSTQHNAPILPNFFAEAKGPDGSTAVAKRQALYDGSLGARAMLRLQAYGKELAYDGNAYVVTSTYHDGNLKLYTTHPTTSNDAGRDTDYHMTQLRSFALTDTAESFLQGASAFRNARDWAKEQRDYGIANANGTVADIRVDMSFETSSQSLVSHSAHATRDSETSADEISSANVTRMDRSVGTRTLSPSRRREDPESRARSSWRSRVPRA
;
A
#
# COMPACT_ATOMS: atom_id res chain seq x y z
N MET A 1 25.28 16.91 -2.89
CA MET A 1 24.34 15.77 -2.71
C MET A 1 24.41 15.33 -1.26
N SER A 2 23.29 14.92 -0.65
CA SER A 2 23.27 14.38 0.73
C SER A 2 22.79 12.94 0.65
N SER A 3 23.71 11.99 0.76
CA SER A 3 23.40 10.56 0.74
C SER A 3 22.97 10.11 2.12
N VAL A 4 21.79 9.49 2.24
CA VAL A 4 21.18 9.03 3.51
C VAL A 4 21.57 7.56 3.78
N CYS A 5 22.84 7.22 3.55
CA CYS A 5 23.27 5.82 3.44
C CYS A 5 23.24 4.93 4.69
N PRO A 6 23.29 5.40 5.96
CA PRO A 6 23.35 4.46 7.09
C PRO A 6 21.98 3.95 7.57
N ILE A 7 20.87 4.61 7.26
CA ILE A 7 19.57 4.37 7.94
C ILE A 7 18.73 3.27 7.24
N ILE A 8 19.13 2.79 6.05
CA ILE A 8 18.39 1.76 5.30
C ILE A 8 18.77 0.32 5.71
N ARG A 9 19.69 0.16 6.67
CA ARG A 9 19.86 -1.07 7.46
C ARG A 9 19.04 -0.94 8.74
N GLY A 10 18.13 -1.88 8.99
CA GLY A 10 16.98 -1.74 9.88
C GLY A 10 17.23 -1.77 11.39
N ASP A 11 18.31 -1.14 11.88
CA ASP A 11 18.74 -1.15 13.29
C ASP A 11 18.65 0.25 13.93
N ALA A 12 17.66 1.05 13.53
CA ALA A 12 17.44 2.41 14.05
C ALA A 12 16.06 2.56 14.69
N ASP A 13 15.96 2.21 15.99
CA ASP A 13 14.85 2.58 16.87
C ASP A 13 14.84 4.09 17.17
N ILE A 14 14.65 4.89 16.12
CA ILE A 14 14.22 6.28 16.23
C ILE A 14 12.70 6.24 16.06
N PRO A 15 11.90 6.82 16.98
CA PRO A 15 10.46 6.99 16.77
C PRO A 15 10.22 7.86 15.53
N TYR A 16 10.02 7.19 14.40
CA TYR A 16 9.80 7.80 13.10
C TYR A 16 8.30 7.91 12.87
N GLU A 17 7.73 9.01 13.34
CA GLU A 17 6.32 9.34 13.17
C GLU A 17 6.18 10.25 11.95
N GLU A 18 5.92 9.63 10.79
CA GLU A 18 5.44 10.32 9.59
C GLU A 18 4.10 10.99 9.93
N ASP A 19 3.91 12.27 9.57
CA ASP A 19 2.64 12.96 9.94
C ASP A 19 1.43 12.31 9.25
N PHE A 20 1.58 11.87 7.99
CA PHE A 20 0.56 11.15 7.24
C PHE A 20 1.11 10.42 5.99
N TYR A 21 0.64 9.21 5.72
CA TYR A 21 0.88 8.48 4.47
C TYR A 21 -0.35 7.73 3.95
N ASP A 22 -0.42 7.50 2.64
CA ASP A 22 -1.39 6.60 2.02
C ASP A 22 -0.73 5.31 1.54
N GLY A 23 -1.22 4.17 2.04
CA GLY A 23 -0.88 2.83 1.57
C GLY A 23 -2.10 2.03 1.11
N ALA A 24 -1.87 0.76 0.79
CA ALA A 24 -2.91 -0.23 0.50
C ALA A 24 -3.33 -0.97 1.79
N HIS A 25 -4.58 -1.43 1.84
CA HIS A 25 -5.04 -2.34 2.88
C HIS A 25 -4.38 -3.70 2.71
N THR A 26 -3.97 -4.36 3.80
CA THR A 26 -3.18 -5.61 3.78
C THR A 26 -3.83 -6.74 2.97
N ALA A 27 -5.16 -6.77 2.88
CA ALA A 27 -5.93 -7.75 2.11
C ALA A 27 -5.98 -7.50 0.58
N GLN A 28 -5.49 -6.35 0.08
CA GLN A 28 -5.38 -6.11 -1.36
C GLN A 28 -4.24 -6.91 -2.01
N LEU A 29 -3.23 -7.30 -1.22
CA LEU A 29 -2.05 -8.03 -1.66
C LEU A 29 -2.16 -9.51 -1.26
N ASP A 30 -1.89 -10.44 -2.19
CA ASP A 30 -1.89 -11.88 -1.90
C ASP A 30 -0.90 -12.18 -0.76
N HIS A 31 -1.34 -13.04 0.16
CA HIS A 31 -0.59 -13.40 1.36
C HIS A 31 0.86 -13.84 1.09
N ARG A 32 1.12 -14.49 -0.05
CA ARG A 32 2.45 -14.96 -0.44
C ARG A 32 3.36 -13.79 -0.80
N VAL A 33 2.89 -12.89 -1.68
CA VAL A 33 3.61 -11.65 -2.03
C VAL A 33 3.89 -10.82 -0.77
N ARG A 34 2.89 -10.69 0.11
CA ARG A 34 3.00 -9.96 1.36
C ARG A 34 4.03 -10.58 2.31
N SER A 35 4.09 -11.90 2.39
CA SER A 35 5.06 -12.62 3.23
C SER A 35 6.49 -12.51 2.67
N GLU A 36 6.67 -12.71 1.36
CA GLU A 36 7.98 -12.68 0.70
C GLU A 36 8.58 -11.26 0.67
N LEU A 37 7.75 -10.22 0.55
CA LEU A 37 8.20 -8.82 0.50
C LEU A 37 8.10 -8.06 1.83
N ASN A 38 7.74 -8.72 2.94
CA ASN A 38 7.36 -8.10 4.21
C ASN A 38 8.34 -7.01 4.70
N SER A 39 9.65 -7.27 4.64
CA SER A 39 10.72 -6.35 5.08
C SER A 39 10.89 -5.09 4.21
N TYR A 40 10.23 -5.02 3.06
CA TYR A 40 10.30 -3.89 2.13
C TYR A 40 9.03 -3.06 2.08
N ILE A 41 7.86 -3.69 2.30
CA ILE A 41 6.55 -3.10 2.00
C ILE A 41 5.76 -2.67 3.23
N VAL A 42 6.17 -3.09 4.43
CA VAL A 42 5.49 -2.78 5.69
C VAL A 42 6.27 -1.69 6.42
N PRO A 43 5.74 -0.45 6.53
CA PRO A 43 6.45 0.65 7.20
C PRO A 43 6.35 0.63 8.73
N SER A 44 5.44 -0.17 9.30
CA SER A 44 5.14 -0.18 10.73
C SER A 44 4.91 -1.60 11.26
N THR A 45 5.31 -1.87 12.50
CA THR A 45 5.04 -3.16 13.18
C THR A 45 3.56 -3.37 13.53
N GLN A 46 2.73 -2.33 13.39
CA GLN A 46 1.28 -2.40 13.62
C GLN A 46 0.58 -3.20 12.51
N HIS A 47 -0.08 -4.30 12.88
CA HIS A 47 -0.66 -5.27 11.91
C HIS A 47 -1.77 -4.70 11.00
N ASN A 48 -2.42 -3.61 11.41
CA ASN A 48 -3.49 -2.95 10.65
C ASN A 48 -3.02 -1.70 9.89
N ALA A 49 -1.72 -1.36 9.97
CA ALA A 49 -1.17 -0.23 9.23
C ALA A 49 -1.24 -0.49 7.71
N PRO A 50 -1.49 0.53 6.88
CA PRO A 50 -1.41 0.38 5.44
C PRO A 50 0.00 -0.03 5.00
N ILE A 51 0.05 -0.92 4.01
CA ILE A 51 1.29 -1.43 3.39
C ILE A 51 1.54 -0.72 2.06
N LEU A 52 2.74 -0.88 1.49
CA LEU A 52 3.12 -0.24 0.21
C LEU A 52 2.88 1.27 0.20
N PRO A 53 3.38 2.04 1.19
CA PRO A 53 3.21 3.48 1.21
C PRO A 53 3.92 4.11 0.00
N ASN A 54 3.22 4.92 -0.77
CA ASN A 54 3.80 5.64 -1.90
C ASN A 54 3.23 7.06 -2.11
N PHE A 55 2.40 7.53 -1.18
CA PHE A 55 2.17 8.95 -0.96
C PHE A 55 2.45 9.29 0.50
N PHE A 56 3.19 10.38 0.74
CA PHE A 56 3.57 10.84 2.08
C PHE A 56 3.38 12.36 2.21
N ALA A 57 3.05 12.83 3.41
CA ALA A 57 2.88 14.24 3.72
C ALA A 57 3.49 14.62 5.06
N GLU A 58 4.50 15.49 5.01
CA GLU A 58 5.24 16.01 6.15
C GLU A 58 4.84 17.47 6.42
N ALA A 59 4.10 17.70 7.49
CA ALA A 59 3.71 19.04 7.94
C ALA A 59 4.67 19.53 9.04
N LYS A 60 5.02 20.82 9.04
CA LYS A 60 5.79 21.40 10.14
C LYS A 60 5.11 22.65 10.68
N GLY A 61 5.06 22.75 12.00
CA GLY A 61 4.55 23.92 12.72
C GLY A 61 5.47 25.14 12.59
N PRO A 62 5.11 26.29 13.21
CA PRO A 62 5.80 27.57 13.03
C PRO A 62 7.30 27.55 13.36
N ASP A 63 7.70 26.78 14.39
CA ASP A 63 9.11 26.63 14.81
C ASP A 63 9.84 25.49 14.07
N GLY A 64 9.19 24.88 13.07
CA GLY A 64 9.69 23.74 12.33
C GLY A 64 10.76 24.12 11.29
N SER A 65 11.62 23.17 10.95
CA SER A 65 12.66 23.40 9.94
C SER A 65 12.25 22.83 8.58
N THR A 66 12.17 23.68 7.55
CA THR A 66 12.02 23.24 6.15
C THR A 66 13.14 22.29 5.72
N ALA A 67 14.34 22.41 6.29
CA ALA A 67 15.45 21.49 6.02
C ALA A 67 15.28 20.13 6.72
N VAL A 68 14.51 20.05 7.80
CA VAL A 68 14.12 18.78 8.43
C VAL A 68 13.00 18.12 7.62
N ALA A 69 11.94 18.86 7.28
CA ALA A 69 10.86 18.36 6.40
C ALA A 69 11.39 17.78 5.08
N LYS A 70 12.35 18.45 4.42
CA LYS A 70 12.95 17.95 3.17
C LYS A 70 13.81 16.68 3.37
N ARG A 71 14.34 16.43 4.56
CA ARG A 71 15.08 15.19 4.86
C ARG A 71 14.13 14.03 5.15
N GLN A 72 13.05 14.28 5.88
CA GLN A 72 11.98 13.29 6.11
C GLN A 72 11.34 12.88 4.78
N ALA A 73 10.87 13.84 3.98
CA ALA A 73 10.31 13.59 2.65
C ALA A 73 11.25 12.86 1.66
N LEU A 74 12.57 12.91 1.87
CA LEU A 74 13.56 12.11 1.12
C LEU A 74 13.66 10.68 1.67
N TYR A 75 13.65 10.52 3.00
CA TYR A 75 13.67 9.22 3.65
C TYR A 75 12.39 8.44 3.33
N ASP A 76 11.22 9.04 3.51
CA ASP A 76 9.89 8.53 3.11
C ASP A 76 9.87 8.12 1.65
N GLY A 77 10.33 9.03 0.78
CA GLY A 77 10.42 8.81 -0.65
C GLY A 77 11.29 7.62 -1.01
N SER A 78 12.36 7.39 -0.27
CA SER A 78 13.26 6.24 -0.44
C SER A 78 12.62 4.94 0.06
N LEU A 79 11.91 4.97 1.20
CA LEU A 79 11.17 3.81 1.72
C LEU A 79 10.07 3.38 0.74
N GLY A 80 9.23 4.32 0.28
CA GLY A 80 8.20 4.04 -0.71
C GLY A 80 8.77 3.60 -2.05
N ALA A 81 9.90 4.16 -2.49
CA ALA A 81 10.51 3.80 -3.77
C ALA A 81 11.08 2.38 -3.72
N ARG A 82 11.67 1.99 -2.58
CA ARG A 82 12.09 0.62 -2.29
C ARG A 82 10.92 -0.35 -2.30
N ALA A 83 9.79 0.03 -1.67
CA ALA A 83 8.58 -0.79 -1.63
C ALA A 83 7.99 -1.01 -3.03
N MET A 84 7.84 0.05 -3.81
CA MET A 84 7.33 0.00 -5.19
C MET A 84 8.25 -0.80 -6.12
N LEU A 85 9.57 -0.59 -6.05
CA LEU A 85 10.56 -1.35 -6.82
C LEU A 85 10.47 -2.86 -6.55
N ARG A 86 10.40 -3.25 -5.27
CA ARG A 86 10.30 -4.66 -4.87
C ARG A 86 8.97 -5.29 -5.26
N LEU A 87 7.87 -4.55 -5.18
CA LEU A 87 6.56 -4.98 -5.67
C LEU A 87 6.57 -5.19 -7.20
N GLN A 88 7.10 -4.22 -7.95
CA GLN A 88 7.19 -4.29 -9.41
C GLN A 88 8.07 -5.43 -9.89
N ALA A 89 9.12 -5.76 -9.15
CA ALA A 89 10.04 -6.87 -9.42
C ALA A 89 9.55 -8.25 -8.92
N TYR A 90 8.35 -8.36 -8.35
CA TYR A 90 7.87 -9.64 -7.83
C TYR A 90 7.78 -10.71 -8.93
N GLY A 91 8.40 -11.87 -8.70
CA GLY A 91 8.46 -12.99 -9.64
C GLY A 91 9.29 -12.76 -10.91
N LYS A 92 10.13 -11.72 -10.96
CA LYS A 92 11.07 -11.48 -12.07
C LYS A 92 12.40 -10.91 -11.57
N GLU A 93 13.34 -10.68 -12.49
CA GLU A 93 14.60 -10.01 -12.15
C GLU A 93 14.38 -8.53 -11.82
N LEU A 94 15.16 -8.01 -10.87
CA LEU A 94 15.11 -6.62 -10.44
C LEU A 94 15.65 -5.71 -11.55
N ALA A 95 14.81 -4.85 -12.12
CA ALA A 95 15.19 -3.88 -13.13
C ALA A 95 14.89 -2.45 -12.66
N TYR A 96 15.78 -1.51 -13.02
CA TYR A 96 15.60 -0.08 -12.79
C TYR A 96 15.20 0.58 -14.12
N ASP A 97 13.97 1.09 -14.20
CA ASP A 97 13.44 1.76 -15.38
C ASP A 97 13.66 3.29 -15.37
N GLY A 98 14.16 3.83 -14.24
CA GLY A 98 14.39 5.26 -14.02
C GLY A 98 13.12 6.06 -13.72
N ASN A 99 11.96 5.42 -13.62
CA ASN A 99 10.69 6.08 -13.32
C ASN A 99 10.50 6.25 -11.81
N ALA A 100 9.71 7.25 -11.44
CA ALA A 100 9.29 7.45 -10.07
C ALA A 100 7.84 6.97 -9.90
N TYR A 101 7.55 6.30 -8.78
CA TYR A 101 6.24 5.74 -8.46
C TYR A 101 5.72 6.19 -7.08
N VAL A 102 6.33 7.26 -6.55
CA VAL A 102 6.14 7.77 -5.19
C VAL A 102 6.06 9.29 -5.24
N VAL A 103 5.13 9.87 -4.50
CA VAL A 103 5.11 11.31 -4.25
C VAL A 103 5.27 11.57 -2.76
N THR A 104 6.16 12.46 -2.39
CA THR A 104 6.24 13.00 -1.02
C THR A 104 5.93 14.48 -1.05
N SER A 105 5.34 14.98 0.03
CA SER A 105 4.92 16.37 0.12
C SER A 105 5.37 16.98 1.43
N THR A 106 5.71 18.27 1.42
CA THR A 106 6.02 19.03 2.63
C THR A 106 5.14 20.26 2.72
N TYR A 107 4.54 20.51 3.88
CA TYR A 107 3.87 21.77 4.19
C TYR A 107 4.57 22.48 5.35
N HIS A 108 4.96 23.73 5.13
CA HIS A 108 5.53 24.59 6.18
C HIS A 108 5.24 26.06 5.86
N ASP A 109 4.76 26.83 6.83
CA ASP A 109 4.52 28.28 6.72
C ASP A 109 3.79 28.67 5.40
N GLY A 110 2.59 28.13 5.20
CA GLY A 110 1.78 28.36 4.01
C GLY A 110 2.29 27.72 2.71
N ASN A 111 3.51 27.18 2.68
CA ASN A 111 4.15 26.65 1.47
C ASN A 111 4.02 25.13 1.38
N LEU A 112 3.26 24.67 0.38
CA LEU A 112 3.26 23.27 -0.06
C LEU A 112 4.37 23.04 -1.09
N LYS A 113 5.11 21.93 -0.97
CA LYS A 113 6.02 21.43 -2.00
C LYS A 113 5.74 19.96 -2.26
N LEU A 114 5.77 19.56 -3.53
CA LEU A 114 5.64 18.18 -3.97
C LEU A 114 6.99 17.71 -4.53
N TYR A 115 7.39 16.50 -4.16
CA TYR A 115 8.59 15.83 -4.63
C TYR A 115 8.25 14.42 -5.11
N THR A 116 9.12 13.83 -5.91
CA THR A 116 9.03 12.43 -6.31
C THR A 116 10.39 11.77 -6.13
N THR A 117 10.41 10.48 -5.81
CA THR A 117 11.65 9.72 -5.61
C THR A 117 11.66 8.49 -6.52
N HIS A 118 12.76 8.31 -7.26
CA HIS A 118 12.99 7.13 -8.09
C HIS A 118 14.25 6.38 -7.62
N PRO A 119 14.26 5.04 -7.76
CA PRO A 119 15.45 4.22 -7.53
C PRO A 119 16.32 4.14 -8.80
N THR A 120 17.62 3.96 -8.61
CA THR A 120 18.61 3.69 -9.67
C THR A 120 19.62 2.65 -9.19
N THR A 121 20.30 1.97 -10.12
CA THR A 121 21.50 1.17 -9.79
C THR A 121 22.56 2.09 -9.17
N SER A 122 23.17 1.70 -8.05
CA SER A 122 24.26 2.50 -7.48
C SER A 122 25.59 2.30 -8.21
N ASN A 123 26.43 3.34 -8.18
CA ASN A 123 27.82 3.30 -8.61
C ASN A 123 28.79 2.91 -7.48
N ASP A 124 28.28 2.59 -6.29
CA ASP A 124 29.06 2.24 -5.11
C ASP A 124 28.91 0.75 -4.79
N ALA A 125 30.02 0.02 -4.77
CA ALA A 125 30.04 -1.43 -4.53
C ALA A 125 29.49 -1.86 -3.15
N GLY A 126 29.28 -0.92 -2.22
CA GLY A 126 28.68 -1.20 -0.90
C GLY A 126 27.15 -1.18 -0.85
N ARG A 127 26.45 -0.84 -1.95
CA ARG A 127 24.98 -0.70 -1.98
C ARG A 127 24.40 -0.96 -3.37
N ASP A 128 23.28 -1.68 -3.45
CA ASP A 128 22.68 -2.04 -4.75
C ASP A 128 21.93 -0.87 -5.41
N THR A 129 21.28 -0.03 -4.59
CA THR A 129 20.32 0.98 -5.02
C THR A 129 20.65 2.38 -4.51
N ASP A 130 20.60 3.36 -5.40
CA ASP A 130 20.54 4.79 -5.09
C ASP A 130 19.09 5.30 -5.15
N TYR A 131 18.78 6.35 -4.41
CA TYR A 131 17.47 7.01 -4.42
C TYR A 131 17.62 8.50 -4.71
N HIS A 132 16.84 9.00 -5.67
CA HIS A 132 16.94 10.38 -6.14
C HIS A 132 15.61 11.10 -6.00
N MET A 133 15.54 12.04 -5.05
CA MET A 133 14.37 12.90 -4.85
C MET A 133 14.45 14.19 -5.70
N THR A 134 13.45 14.40 -6.54
CA THR A 134 13.29 15.57 -7.41
C THR A 134 12.07 16.37 -6.98
N GLN A 135 12.18 17.70 -6.90
CA GLN A 135 11.02 18.57 -6.63
C GLN A 135 10.16 18.71 -7.91
N LEU A 136 8.87 18.39 -7.80
CA LEU A 136 7.89 18.52 -8.89
C LEU A 136 7.35 19.95 -8.98
N ARG A 137 6.84 20.48 -7.86
CA ARG A 137 6.11 21.76 -7.78
C ARG A 137 6.20 22.37 -6.38
N SER A 138 5.87 23.65 -6.28
CA SER A 138 5.64 24.36 -5.02
C SER A 138 4.51 25.37 -5.16
N PHE A 139 3.72 25.57 -4.11
CA PHE A 139 2.56 26.46 -4.07
C PHE A 139 2.51 27.21 -2.74
N ALA A 140 2.35 28.54 -2.79
CA ALA A 140 2.04 29.36 -1.62
C ALA A 140 0.52 29.32 -1.37
N LEU A 141 0.06 28.43 -0.49
CA LEU A 141 -1.36 28.18 -0.23
C LEU A 141 -2.08 29.34 0.49
N THR A 142 -1.32 30.27 1.08
CA THR A 142 -1.82 31.41 1.85
C THR A 142 -1.71 32.75 1.11
N ASP A 143 -1.27 32.74 -0.15
CA ASP A 143 -1.07 33.94 -0.98
C ASP A 143 -2.36 34.38 -1.67
N THR A 144 -2.91 33.54 -2.56
CA THR A 144 -4.16 33.84 -3.28
C THR A 144 -5.13 32.65 -3.28
N ALA A 145 -6.40 32.91 -3.54
CA ALA A 145 -7.40 31.86 -3.74
C ALA A 145 -7.03 30.94 -4.92
N GLU A 146 -6.39 31.47 -5.97
CA GLU A 146 -5.93 30.68 -7.10
C GLU A 146 -4.77 29.74 -6.71
N SER A 147 -3.73 30.25 -6.03
CA SER A 147 -2.59 29.44 -5.60
C SER A 147 -2.99 28.34 -4.61
N PHE A 148 -3.96 28.63 -3.73
CA PHE A 148 -4.61 27.64 -2.88
C PHE A 148 -5.30 26.54 -3.70
N LEU A 149 -6.16 26.91 -4.65
CA LEU A 149 -6.91 25.93 -5.47
C LEU A 149 -5.97 25.08 -6.32
N GLN A 150 -4.95 25.68 -6.95
CA GLN A 150 -3.94 24.96 -7.73
C GLN A 150 -3.15 23.97 -6.85
N GLY A 151 -2.67 24.41 -5.68
CA GLY A 151 -1.90 23.56 -4.77
C GLY A 151 -2.72 22.43 -4.15
N ALA A 152 -3.95 22.70 -3.71
CA ALA A 152 -4.86 21.70 -3.19
C ALA A 152 -5.27 20.66 -4.26
N SER A 153 -5.44 21.09 -5.51
CA SER A 153 -5.72 20.19 -6.63
C SER A 153 -4.50 19.33 -6.97
N ALA A 154 -3.30 19.92 -7.05
CA ALA A 154 -2.07 19.17 -7.30
C ALA A 154 -1.77 18.14 -6.20
N PHE A 155 -2.06 18.47 -4.93
CA PHE A 155 -1.94 17.54 -3.80
C PHE A 155 -2.89 16.35 -3.93
N ARG A 156 -4.18 16.58 -4.23
CA ARG A 156 -5.18 15.49 -4.41
C ARG A 156 -4.83 14.62 -5.60
N ASN A 157 -4.57 15.22 -6.76
CA ASN A 157 -4.20 14.50 -7.97
C ASN A 157 -2.93 13.64 -7.77
N ALA A 158 -1.97 14.12 -6.96
CA ALA A 158 -0.78 13.34 -6.63
C ALA A 158 -1.08 12.13 -5.72
N ARG A 159 -2.02 12.24 -4.77
CA ARG A 159 -2.49 11.11 -3.96
C ARG A 159 -3.19 10.06 -4.80
N ASP A 160 -4.11 10.50 -5.66
CA ASP A 160 -4.89 9.62 -6.53
C ASP A 160 -3.97 8.91 -7.55
N TRP A 161 -3.08 9.65 -8.21
CA TRP A 161 -2.08 9.07 -9.12
C TRP A 161 -1.14 8.08 -8.42
N ALA A 162 -0.64 8.41 -7.22
CA ALA A 162 0.20 7.48 -6.46
C ALA A 162 -0.57 6.18 -6.13
N LYS A 163 -1.85 6.31 -5.72
CA LYS A 163 -2.72 5.16 -5.49
C LYS A 163 -2.91 4.32 -6.76
N GLU A 164 -3.11 4.93 -7.93
CA GLU A 164 -3.21 4.21 -9.21
C GLU A 164 -1.94 3.39 -9.50
N GLN A 165 -0.75 3.98 -9.33
CA GLN A 165 0.53 3.26 -9.55
C GLN A 165 0.70 2.08 -8.59
N ARG A 166 0.29 2.25 -7.32
CA ARG A 166 0.34 1.22 -6.29
C ARG A 166 -0.63 0.07 -6.60
N ASP A 167 -1.90 0.39 -6.87
CA ASP A 167 -2.93 -0.61 -7.14
C ASP A 167 -2.61 -1.41 -8.42
N TYR A 168 -2.03 -0.76 -9.45
CA TYR A 168 -1.50 -1.43 -10.64
C TYR A 168 -0.37 -2.41 -10.30
N GLY A 169 0.61 -1.99 -9.50
CA GLY A 169 1.69 -2.87 -9.03
C GLY A 169 1.18 -4.07 -8.22
N ILE A 170 0.18 -3.87 -7.37
CA ILE A 170 -0.48 -4.93 -6.59
C ILE A 170 -1.19 -5.92 -7.52
N ALA A 171 -1.95 -5.43 -8.50
CA ALA A 171 -2.65 -6.27 -9.44
C ALA A 171 -1.68 -7.18 -10.23
N ASN A 172 -0.57 -6.62 -10.71
CA ASN A 172 0.47 -7.38 -11.40
C ASN A 172 1.09 -8.46 -10.51
N ALA A 173 1.55 -8.12 -9.30
CA ALA A 173 2.19 -9.07 -8.40
C ALA A 173 1.24 -10.20 -7.95
N ASN A 174 -0.04 -9.89 -7.73
CA ASN A 174 -1.08 -10.89 -7.46
C ASN A 174 -1.30 -11.81 -8.67
N GLY A 175 -1.30 -11.26 -9.89
CA GLY A 175 -1.39 -12.03 -11.15
C GLY A 175 -0.27 -13.07 -11.27
N THR A 176 0.97 -12.67 -11.00
CA THR A 176 2.12 -13.58 -11.01
C THR A 176 1.96 -14.78 -10.06
N VAL A 177 1.32 -14.61 -8.90
CA VAL A 177 1.02 -15.73 -8.00
C VAL A 177 -0.07 -16.66 -8.58
N ALA A 178 -1.06 -16.11 -9.29
CA ALA A 178 -2.08 -16.90 -9.96
C ALA A 178 -1.49 -17.76 -11.08
N ASP A 179 -0.62 -17.18 -11.92
CA ASP A 179 0.04 -17.88 -13.02
C ASP A 179 0.89 -19.07 -12.52
N ILE A 180 1.68 -18.86 -11.45
CA ILE A 180 2.48 -19.93 -10.82
C ILE A 180 1.59 -21.06 -10.28
N ARG A 181 0.41 -20.76 -9.72
CA ARG A 181 -0.53 -21.79 -9.24
C ARG A 181 -1.12 -22.61 -10.41
N VAL A 182 -1.35 -21.96 -11.55
CA VAL A 182 -1.87 -22.62 -12.76
C VAL A 182 -0.82 -23.56 -13.36
N ASP A 183 0.42 -23.12 -13.50
CA ASP A 183 1.52 -23.92 -14.07
C ASP A 183 1.78 -25.21 -13.29
N MET A 184 1.93 -25.09 -11.95
CA MET A 184 2.05 -26.24 -11.03
C MET A 184 0.88 -27.24 -11.16
N SER A 185 -0.34 -26.77 -11.47
CA SER A 185 -1.50 -27.63 -11.65
C SER A 185 -1.47 -28.40 -12.97
N PHE A 186 -0.92 -27.81 -14.04
CA PHE A 186 -0.70 -28.48 -15.31
C PHE A 186 0.40 -29.52 -15.21
N GLU A 187 1.54 -29.22 -14.58
CA GLU A 187 2.61 -30.20 -14.36
C GLU A 187 2.14 -31.40 -13.53
N THR A 188 1.40 -31.15 -12.44
CA THR A 188 0.83 -32.22 -11.59
C THR A 188 -0.14 -33.11 -12.37
N SER A 189 -0.98 -32.51 -13.22
CA SER A 189 -1.90 -33.25 -14.09
C SER A 189 -1.16 -34.08 -15.15
N SER A 190 -0.10 -33.53 -15.75
CA SER A 190 0.73 -34.25 -16.72
C SER A 190 1.48 -35.44 -16.10
N GLN A 191 1.98 -35.32 -14.86
CA GLN A 191 2.62 -36.45 -14.16
C GLN A 191 1.62 -37.56 -13.80
N SER A 192 0.38 -37.20 -13.45
CA SER A 192 -0.71 -38.15 -13.18
C SER A 192 -1.03 -39.06 -14.37
N LEU A 193 -0.93 -38.56 -15.60
CA LEU A 193 -1.25 -39.32 -16.82
C LEU A 193 -0.18 -40.33 -17.25
N VAL A 194 1.03 -40.28 -16.68
CA VAL A 194 2.17 -41.14 -17.11
C VAL A 194 2.31 -42.42 -16.28
N SER A 195 1.55 -42.58 -15.19
CA SER A 195 1.72 -43.69 -14.23
C SER A 195 0.75 -44.88 -14.39
N HIS A 196 0.05 -45.02 -15.52
CA HIS A 196 -0.86 -46.15 -15.77
C HIS A 196 -0.66 -46.82 -17.15
N SER A 197 0.46 -47.54 -17.32
CA SER A 197 0.62 -48.56 -18.37
C SER A 197 1.22 -49.87 -17.85
N ALA A 198 0.43 -50.59 -17.03
CA ALA A 198 0.75 -51.96 -16.59
C ALA A 198 -0.49 -52.88 -16.62
N HIS A 199 -0.85 -53.30 -17.83
CA HIS A 199 -1.24 -54.66 -18.19
C HIS A 199 -2.18 -55.46 -17.25
N ALA A 200 -3.48 -55.53 -17.58
CA ALA A 200 -4.33 -56.70 -17.30
C ALA A 200 -5.54 -56.78 -18.25
N THR A 201 -5.54 -57.78 -19.13
CA THR A 201 -6.69 -58.16 -19.97
C THR A 201 -7.59 -59.17 -19.26
N ARG A 202 -8.90 -58.93 -19.18
CA ARG A 202 -9.90 -60.02 -19.20
C ARG A 202 -11.34 -59.54 -19.48
N ASP A 203 -12.04 -60.31 -20.29
CA ASP A 203 -13.40 -60.04 -20.78
C ASP A 203 -14.53 -60.57 -19.88
N SER A 204 -15.77 -60.24 -20.29
CA SER A 204 -17.05 -60.96 -20.12
C SER A 204 -18.15 -60.31 -19.26
N GLU A 205 -19.00 -59.55 -19.95
CA GLU A 205 -20.46 -59.76 -20.14
C GLU A 205 -21.46 -59.95 -18.96
N THR A 206 -22.45 -59.04 -18.99
CA THR A 206 -23.91 -59.21 -18.75
C THR A 206 -24.48 -59.71 -17.42
N SER A 207 -25.30 -58.87 -16.79
CA SER A 207 -26.72 -59.18 -16.54
C SER A 207 -27.54 -57.88 -16.44
N ALA A 208 -28.79 -57.91 -16.89
CA ALA A 208 -29.78 -56.86 -16.64
C ALA A 208 -30.59 -57.18 -15.37
N ASP A 209 -31.22 -56.17 -14.75
CA ASP A 209 -32.59 -56.30 -14.25
C ASP A 209 -33.28 -54.94 -13.95
N GLU A 210 -34.60 -54.98 -13.73
CA GLU A 210 -35.55 -53.91 -14.02
C GLU A 210 -36.00 -52.95 -12.89
N ILE A 211 -36.41 -51.73 -13.32
CA ILE A 211 -37.58 -50.92 -12.90
C ILE A 211 -37.87 -50.82 -11.37
N SER A 212 -37.61 -49.66 -10.74
CA SER A 212 -38.60 -48.61 -10.38
C SER A 212 -37.92 -47.55 -9.45
N SER A 213 -38.50 -46.41 -9.03
CA SER A 213 -39.82 -45.79 -9.25
C SER A 213 -39.73 -44.24 -9.17
N ALA A 214 -40.85 -43.54 -9.30
CA ALA A 214 -40.97 -42.08 -9.12
C ALA A 214 -41.31 -41.63 -7.68
N ASN A 215 -40.88 -40.42 -7.29
CA ASN A 215 -41.87 -39.42 -6.87
C ASN A 215 -41.38 -37.97 -7.05
N VAL A 216 -42.29 -37.11 -7.53
CA VAL A 216 -42.09 -35.69 -7.79
C VAL A 216 -42.83 -34.88 -6.74
N THR A 217 -42.17 -33.93 -6.08
CA THR A 217 -42.88 -32.81 -5.42
C THR A 217 -42.10 -31.50 -5.54
N ARG A 218 -42.68 -30.53 -6.25
CA ARG A 218 -42.31 -29.10 -6.16
C ARG A 218 -42.87 -28.50 -4.88
N MET A 219 -42.08 -27.71 -4.15
CA MET A 219 -42.47 -26.43 -3.53
C MET A 219 -41.18 -25.59 -3.40
N ASP A 220 -40.96 -24.55 -4.19
CA ASP A 220 -41.54 -23.19 -4.17
C ASP A 220 -40.66 -22.19 -3.39
N ARG A 221 -40.64 -20.95 -3.86
CA ARG A 221 -39.54 -19.99 -3.74
C ARG A 221 -40.02 -18.73 -3.02
N SER A 222 -39.75 -18.60 -1.73
CA SER A 222 -40.05 -17.39 -0.96
C SER A 222 -38.83 -16.48 -0.80
N VAL A 223 -38.90 -15.31 -1.43
CA VAL A 223 -37.93 -14.22 -1.27
C VAL A 223 -38.23 -13.47 0.02
N GLY A 224 -37.29 -13.50 0.98
CA GLY A 224 -37.39 -12.76 2.24
C GLY A 224 -36.59 -11.46 2.21
N THR A 225 -37.18 -10.37 1.72
CA THR A 225 -36.63 -9.01 1.88
C THR A 225 -36.54 -8.67 3.37
N ARG A 226 -35.36 -8.24 3.85
CA ARG A 226 -35.22 -7.63 5.19
C ARG A 226 -34.79 -6.18 5.11
N THR A 227 -35.62 -5.34 5.71
CA THR A 227 -35.59 -3.89 5.70
C THR A 227 -34.47 -3.33 6.57
N LEU A 228 -33.89 -2.21 6.13
CA LEU A 228 -32.95 -1.40 6.91
C LEU A 228 -33.60 -0.89 8.20
N SER A 229 -32.86 -0.93 9.31
CA SER A 229 -33.26 -0.33 10.60
C SER A 229 -32.48 0.97 10.85
N PRO A 230 -33.08 2.05 11.39
CA PRO A 230 -32.43 3.36 11.40
C PRO A 230 -31.41 3.57 12.53
N SER A 231 -30.39 4.37 12.19
CA SER A 231 -29.64 5.32 13.04
C SER A 231 -30.04 5.41 14.52
N ARG A 232 -29.12 5.06 15.42
CA ARG A 232 -29.06 5.65 16.77
C ARG A 232 -28.09 6.83 16.75
N ARG A 233 -28.61 8.04 17.02
CA ARG A 233 -27.80 9.19 17.44
C ARG A 233 -27.01 8.79 18.69
N ARG A 234 -25.74 9.21 18.75
CA ARG A 234 -25.08 9.48 20.03
C ARG A 234 -25.37 10.94 20.37
N GLU A 235 -25.69 11.20 21.63
CA GLU A 235 -25.81 12.55 22.18
C GLU A 235 -24.45 12.93 22.79
N ASP A 236 -23.98 14.14 22.50
CA ASP A 236 -22.84 14.75 23.20
C ASP A 236 -23.32 15.44 24.49
N PRO A 237 -22.64 15.24 25.63
CA PRO A 237 -22.81 16.08 26.81
C PRO A 237 -21.88 17.30 26.74
N GLU A 238 -22.47 18.48 26.56
CA GLU A 238 -21.76 19.76 26.46
C GLU A 238 -21.39 20.35 27.85
N SER A 239 -20.13 20.78 28.00
CA SER A 239 -19.64 21.87 28.88
C SER A 239 -19.96 21.93 30.40
N ARG A 240 -18.92 21.80 31.22
CA ARG A 240 -18.62 22.60 32.45
C ARG A 240 -17.26 22.14 33.02
N ALA A 241 -16.39 22.97 33.60
CA ALA A 241 -16.52 24.37 34.03
C ALA A 241 -15.19 25.15 33.92
N ARG A 242 -15.28 26.48 34.07
CA ARG A 242 -14.16 27.45 34.11
C ARG A 242 -13.54 27.56 35.52
N SER A 243 -12.22 27.75 35.59
CA SER A 243 -11.53 28.61 36.59
C SER A 243 -10.01 28.67 36.30
N SER A 244 -9.51 29.72 35.63
CA SER A 244 -9.02 30.96 36.25
C SER A 244 -7.75 30.83 37.12
N TRP A 245 -6.57 30.98 36.52
CA TRP A 245 -5.37 31.41 37.24
C TRP A 245 -4.82 32.70 36.63
N ARG A 246 -4.84 33.78 37.43
CA ARG A 246 -4.28 35.09 37.06
C ARG A 246 -2.80 35.14 37.45
N SER A 247 -2.02 35.67 36.52
CA SER A 247 -0.99 36.71 36.74
C SER A 247 -0.28 36.76 38.10
N ARG A 248 1.03 36.49 38.11
CA ARG A 248 1.94 37.12 39.07
C ARG A 248 3.32 37.40 38.45
N VAL A 249 3.53 38.67 38.11
CA VAL A 249 4.83 39.27 37.84
C VAL A 249 5.17 40.15 39.04
N PRO A 250 6.43 40.17 39.50
CA PRO A 250 7.01 41.36 40.11
C PRO A 250 8.13 41.94 39.25
N ARG A 251 8.10 43.26 39.07
CA ARG A 251 9.31 44.09 38.87
C ARG A 251 10.10 44.12 40.21
N ALA A 252 11.35 44.55 40.28
CA ALA A 252 12.14 45.37 39.35
C ALA A 252 13.61 44.91 39.29
#